data_AF-A0A7C7EYN0-F1
#
_entry.id   AF-A0A7C7EYN0-F1
#
_cell.length_a   1.000
_cell.length_b   1.000
_cell.length_c   1.000
_cell.angle_alpha   90.00
_cell.angle_beta   90.00
_cell.angle_gamma   90.00
#
_symmetry.space_group_name_H-M   'P 1'
#
loop_
_entity.id
_entity.type
_entity.pdbx_description
1 polymer ?
#
loop_
_entity_poly.entity_id
_entity_poly.type
_entity_poly.pdbx_seq_one_letter_code
_entity_poly.pdbx_strand_id
1 'polypeptide(L)'
;MSKQETREVWQGFIQFPERLNAFAIFLIVVLYGAILYLISSLSFPPADYHVGLKNLNYVTGAESANAEINPFVLIKGIAIDENDDEKKVELGVQYKVYSYIDAFGSYRPTRINYFYSVADKEGKTWYIYETTRSVTTSSYRIVTHNLVGNNLEIGKDAITEVYMKVRYDDNDEKNKQVKVAENIIELKKKELKSSIFTSNNTLEDILQLTFTLKNLDSEKLNFNFKIDLLPDNPEPFHLNMQTWIVTDGGKIFPLNGLYNYKTTRDFSPSIETEIYKYVQAKYIYAKLAYTDNEQNTRWLYYKVAVADLLEA
;
A
#
# COMPACT_ATOMS: atom_id res chain seq x y z
N MET A 1 75.39 -17.25 8.16
CA MET A 1 74.00 -17.72 8.31
C MET A 1 73.42 -17.90 6.91
N SER A 2 73.12 -19.15 6.57
CA SER A 2 72.95 -19.65 5.20
C SER A 2 71.55 -19.33 4.65
N LYS A 3 71.48 -18.96 3.37
CA LYS A 3 70.26 -18.72 2.56
C LYS A 3 69.40 -20.00 2.32
N GLN A 4 69.52 -21.03 3.15
CA GLN A 4 68.84 -22.31 2.96
C GLN A 4 67.50 -22.44 3.69
N GLU A 5 67.26 -21.73 4.79
CA GLU A 5 66.03 -21.93 5.57
C GLU A 5 64.80 -21.18 5.02
N THR A 6 64.97 -20.22 4.11
CA THR A 6 63.85 -19.44 3.56
C THR A 6 63.21 -20.04 2.32
N ARG A 7 63.69 -21.21 1.83
CA ARG A 7 63.17 -21.87 0.62
C ARG A 7 62.20 -23.02 0.88
N GLU A 8 62.14 -23.56 2.09
CA GLU A 8 61.32 -24.75 2.39
C GLU A 8 59.84 -24.42 2.66
N VAL A 9 59.50 -23.19 3.08
CA VAL A 9 58.12 -22.82 3.43
C VAL A 9 57.22 -22.64 2.19
N TRP A 10 57.78 -22.45 1.00
CA TRP A 10 57.01 -22.26 -0.24
C TRP A 10 56.77 -23.55 -1.06
N GLN A 11 57.30 -24.70 -0.64
CA GLN A 11 57.08 -25.97 -1.36
C GLN A 11 55.79 -26.71 -0.93
N GLY A 12 55.12 -26.28 0.14
CA GLY A 12 53.90 -26.92 0.64
C GLY A 12 52.59 -26.47 -0.02
N PHE A 13 52.58 -25.38 -0.79
CA PHE A 13 51.34 -24.81 -1.37
C PHE A 13 51.14 -25.07 -2.87
N ILE A 14 52.09 -25.72 -3.54
CA ILE A 14 51.99 -26.08 -4.96
C ILE A 14 52.45 -27.53 -5.15
N GLN A 15 51.70 -28.47 -4.59
CA GLN A 15 51.64 -29.84 -5.11
C GLN A 15 50.28 -30.03 -5.79
N PHE A 16 50.06 -29.30 -6.87
CA PHE A 16 49.04 -29.68 -7.84
C PHE A 16 49.58 -30.89 -8.62
N PRO A 17 48.79 -31.97 -8.81
CA PRO A 17 49.25 -33.14 -9.54
C PRO A 17 49.71 -32.74 -10.94
N GLU A 18 50.95 -33.09 -11.32
CA GLU A 18 51.59 -32.62 -12.57
C GLU A 18 50.83 -33.03 -13.85
N ARG A 19 49.86 -33.94 -13.77
CA ARG A 19 48.93 -34.27 -14.87
C ARG A 19 47.56 -34.65 -14.34
N LEU A 20 46.69 -33.66 -14.13
CA LEU A 20 45.25 -33.92 -14.04
C LEU A 20 44.78 -34.44 -15.40
N ASN A 21 44.12 -35.60 -15.44
CA ASN A 21 43.44 -36.07 -16.65
C ASN A 21 42.40 -35.01 -17.07
N ALA A 22 42.17 -34.82 -18.36
CA ALA A 22 41.22 -33.84 -18.89
C ALA A 22 39.83 -33.92 -18.20
N PHE A 23 39.42 -35.13 -17.80
CA PHE A 23 38.21 -35.34 -17.01
C PHE A 23 38.25 -34.69 -15.61
N ALA A 24 39.38 -34.77 -14.91
CA ALA A 24 39.56 -34.13 -13.61
C ALA A 24 39.62 -32.60 -13.73
N ILE A 25 40.25 -32.08 -14.80
CA ILE A 25 40.24 -30.64 -15.11
C ILE A 25 38.80 -30.18 -15.38
N PHE A 26 38.04 -30.93 -16.17
CA PHE A 26 36.63 -30.64 -16.45
C PHE A 26 35.79 -30.60 -15.16
N LEU A 27 35.95 -31.59 -14.27
CA LEU A 27 35.27 -31.62 -12.98
C LEU A 27 35.63 -30.43 -12.10
N ILE A 28 36.90 -30.03 -12.05
CA ILE A 28 37.33 -28.84 -11.30
C ILE A 28 36.67 -27.59 -11.88
N VAL A 29 36.62 -27.43 -13.20
CA VAL A 29 35.95 -26.29 -13.85
C VAL A 29 34.46 -26.26 -13.56
N VAL A 30 33.77 -27.41 -13.62
CA VAL A 30 32.34 -27.50 -13.29
C VAL A 30 32.10 -27.17 -11.82
N LEU A 31 32.93 -27.69 -10.91
CA LEU A 31 32.82 -27.43 -9.48
C LEU A 31 33.06 -25.95 -9.16
N TYR A 32 34.11 -25.35 -9.72
CA TYR A 32 34.38 -23.92 -9.55
C TYR A 32 33.27 -23.07 -10.17
N GLY A 33 32.74 -23.44 -11.34
CA GLY A 33 31.61 -22.76 -11.96
C GLY A 33 30.34 -22.83 -11.10
N ALA A 34 30.05 -23.99 -10.52
CA ALA A 34 28.92 -24.16 -9.61
C ALA A 34 29.11 -23.35 -8.32
N ILE A 35 30.30 -23.35 -7.73
CA ILE A 35 30.63 -22.55 -6.54
C ILE A 35 30.53 -21.05 -6.86
N LEU A 36 31.06 -20.60 -7.99
CA LEU A 36 30.95 -19.21 -8.45
C LEU A 36 29.51 -18.80 -8.71
N TYR A 37 28.69 -19.67 -9.29
CA TYR A 37 27.26 -19.45 -9.47
C TYR A 37 26.53 -19.36 -8.12
N LEU A 38 26.88 -20.21 -7.16
CA LEU A 38 26.28 -20.23 -5.83
C LEU A 38 26.69 -18.99 -5.02
N ILE A 39 27.96 -18.58 -5.07
CA ILE A 39 28.44 -17.32 -4.46
C ILE A 39 27.79 -16.13 -5.15
N SER A 40 27.72 -16.12 -6.49
CA SER A 40 27.10 -15.03 -7.24
C SER A 40 25.61 -14.91 -6.96
N SER A 41 24.87 -16.02 -6.87
CA SER A 41 23.43 -16.01 -6.56
C SER A 41 23.13 -15.63 -5.11
N LEU A 42 24.03 -15.93 -4.16
CA LEU A 42 23.91 -15.48 -2.77
C LEU A 42 24.35 -14.02 -2.56
N SER A 43 25.42 -13.58 -3.25
CA SER A 43 26.01 -12.24 -3.09
C SER A 43 25.33 -11.18 -3.96
N PHE A 44 24.83 -11.60 -5.13
CA PHE A 44 23.99 -10.82 -6.04
C PHE A 44 22.67 -11.55 -6.16
N PRO A 45 21.82 -11.52 -5.12
CA PRO A 45 20.47 -11.98 -5.28
C PRO A 45 19.85 -11.26 -6.49
N PRO A 46 18.96 -11.92 -7.27
CA PRO A 46 18.28 -11.27 -8.39
C PRO A 46 17.71 -9.93 -7.93
N ALA A 47 17.68 -8.92 -8.81
CA ALA A 47 17.22 -7.56 -8.47
C ALA A 47 15.85 -7.55 -7.75
N ASP A 48 15.08 -8.61 -7.94
CA ASP A 48 13.83 -8.95 -7.28
C ASP A 48 14.01 -9.86 -6.06
N TYR A 49 14.99 -9.59 -5.18
CA TYR A 49 14.97 -10.16 -3.82
C TYR A 49 13.87 -9.46 -3.02
N HIS A 50 12.64 -9.65 -3.46
CA HIS A 50 11.45 -9.40 -2.70
C HIS A 50 11.45 -10.41 -1.57
N VAL A 51 11.98 -10.03 -0.41
CA VAL A 51 11.54 -10.68 0.83
C VAL A 51 10.04 -10.43 0.88
N GLY A 52 9.27 -11.40 0.40
CA GLY A 52 7.82 -11.27 0.29
C GLY A 52 7.28 -10.88 1.66
N LEU A 53 6.64 -9.71 1.74
CA LEU A 53 6.03 -9.23 2.99
C LEU A 53 5.03 -10.24 3.55
N LYS A 54 4.47 -11.10 2.70
CA LYS A 54 3.69 -12.29 3.06
C LYS A 54 4.36 -13.20 4.10
N ASN A 55 5.70 -13.22 4.16
CA ASN A 55 6.47 -14.03 5.12
C ASN A 55 6.77 -13.30 6.44
N LEU A 56 6.28 -12.06 6.62
CA LEU A 56 6.59 -11.22 7.77
C LEU A 56 5.45 -11.12 8.80
N ASN A 57 4.75 -12.21 9.15
CA ASN A 57 3.74 -12.27 10.23
C ASN A 57 2.87 -10.99 10.32
N TYR A 58 2.32 -10.53 9.19
CA TYR A 58 1.33 -9.46 9.18
C TYR A 58 -0.04 -10.07 9.48
N VAL A 59 -0.83 -9.40 10.31
CA VAL A 59 -2.20 -9.82 10.63
C VAL A 59 -3.15 -9.09 9.70
N THR A 60 -4.15 -9.79 9.16
CA THR A 60 -5.12 -9.23 8.20
C THR A 60 -6.42 -8.83 8.88
N GLY A 61 -7.07 -7.76 8.37
CA GLY A 61 -8.45 -7.44 8.71
C GLY A 61 -8.68 -7.10 10.18
N ALA A 62 -9.81 -7.52 10.74
CA ALA A 62 -10.21 -7.18 12.10
C ALA A 62 -9.33 -7.86 13.18
N GLU A 63 -8.65 -8.98 12.89
CA GLU A 63 -7.66 -9.59 13.79
C GLU A 63 -6.45 -8.70 14.07
N SER A 64 -6.20 -7.69 13.21
CA SER A 64 -5.14 -6.70 13.45
C SER A 64 -5.51 -5.63 14.50
N ALA A 65 -6.56 -5.88 15.28
CA ALA A 65 -7.02 -4.97 16.33
C ALA A 65 -5.92 -4.76 17.38
N ASN A 66 -5.62 -3.49 17.65
CA ASN A 66 -4.73 -3.09 18.73
C ASN A 66 -5.53 -2.16 19.66
N ALA A 67 -5.44 -2.40 20.96
CA ALA A 67 -6.25 -1.67 21.95
C ALA A 67 -5.78 -0.21 22.17
N GLU A 68 -4.61 0.16 21.66
CA GLU A 68 -3.93 1.41 21.99
C GLU A 68 -3.89 2.39 20.81
N ILE A 69 -3.55 1.88 19.63
CA ILE A 69 -3.43 2.65 18.40
C ILE A 69 -4.23 2.04 17.25
N ASN A 70 -4.73 2.90 16.38
CA ASN A 70 -5.40 2.56 15.13
C ASN A 70 -4.58 3.09 13.95
N PRO A 71 -3.64 2.30 13.41
CA PRO A 71 -2.94 2.65 12.18
C PRO A 71 -3.82 2.40 10.96
N PHE A 72 -4.02 3.38 10.10
CA PHE A 72 -4.79 3.24 8.87
C PHE A 72 -4.18 4.07 7.73
N VAL A 73 -4.53 3.74 6.50
CA VAL A 73 -3.97 4.40 5.31
C VAL A 73 -5.05 4.90 4.37
N LEU A 74 -4.80 6.06 3.79
CA LEU A 74 -5.56 6.61 2.67
C LEU A 74 -4.68 6.54 1.42
N ILE A 75 -5.10 5.77 0.43
CA ILE A 75 -4.46 5.63 -0.88
C ILE A 75 -5.26 6.46 -1.87
N LYS A 76 -4.59 7.33 -2.63
CA LYS A 76 -5.18 8.13 -3.69
C LYS A 76 -4.58 7.74 -5.03
N GLY A 77 -5.39 7.28 -5.97
CA GLY A 77 -5.06 7.14 -7.38
C GLY A 77 -5.53 8.38 -8.15
N ILE A 78 -4.64 8.93 -8.98
CA ILE A 78 -4.92 10.06 -9.86
C ILE A 78 -4.65 9.56 -11.28
N ALA A 79 -5.70 9.50 -12.11
CA ALA A 79 -5.54 9.16 -13.51
C ALA A 79 -4.85 10.33 -14.24
N ILE A 80 -3.73 10.06 -14.88
CA ILE A 80 -2.90 11.06 -15.58
C ILE A 80 -2.62 10.61 -17.02
N ASP A 81 -2.36 11.55 -17.93
CA ASP A 81 -1.81 11.21 -19.25
C ASP A 81 -0.34 10.81 -19.08
N GLU A 82 0.01 9.62 -19.57
CA GLU A 82 1.38 9.07 -19.57
C GLU A 82 2.17 9.55 -20.79
N ASN A 83 1.51 10.13 -21.79
CA ASN A 83 2.15 10.48 -23.05
C ASN A 83 2.31 12.00 -23.21
N ASP A 84 3.50 12.43 -23.62
CA ASP A 84 3.76 13.84 -24.01
C ASP A 84 3.24 14.17 -25.43
N ASP A 85 2.78 13.16 -26.18
CA ASP A 85 2.30 13.33 -27.56
C ASP A 85 0.82 13.76 -27.59
N GLU A 86 0.57 15.04 -27.88
CA GLU A 86 -0.74 15.73 -27.85
C GLU A 86 -1.88 15.02 -28.62
N LYS A 87 -1.56 14.05 -29.48
CA LYS A 87 -2.52 13.37 -30.37
C LYS A 87 -3.10 12.08 -29.79
N LYS A 88 -2.60 11.56 -28.66
CA LYS A 88 -3.11 10.35 -28.03
C LYS A 88 -2.98 10.40 -26.51
N VAL A 89 -4.11 10.51 -25.83
CA VAL A 89 -4.20 10.36 -24.37
C VAL A 89 -4.06 8.88 -24.00
N GLU A 90 -2.95 8.50 -23.38
CA GLU A 90 -2.76 7.19 -22.76
C GLU A 90 -2.81 7.36 -21.24
N LEU A 91 -3.88 6.85 -20.62
CA LEU A 91 -4.12 7.09 -19.20
C LEU A 91 -3.39 6.07 -18.32
N GLY A 92 -2.54 6.60 -17.45
CA GLY A 92 -1.91 5.94 -16.31
C GLY A 92 -2.56 6.30 -14.98
N VAL A 93 -1.99 5.78 -13.89
CA VAL A 93 -2.42 6.13 -12.53
C VAL A 93 -1.22 6.44 -11.65
N GLN A 94 -1.20 7.66 -11.11
CA GLN A 94 -0.26 8.05 -10.07
C GLN A 94 -0.87 7.82 -8.68
N TYR A 95 -0.12 7.18 -7.77
CA TYR A 95 -0.59 6.93 -6.41
C TYR A 95 0.05 7.86 -5.37
N LYS A 96 -0.74 8.31 -4.40
CA LYS A 96 -0.29 8.99 -3.17
C LYS A 96 -0.80 8.22 -1.95
N VAL A 97 0.06 7.95 -0.98
CA VAL A 97 -0.30 7.15 0.21
C VAL A 97 -0.11 7.97 1.46
N TYR A 98 -1.19 8.21 2.19
CA TYR A 98 -1.19 8.94 3.44
C TYR A 98 -1.44 7.98 4.57
N SER A 99 -0.72 8.18 5.67
CA SER A 99 -0.79 7.29 6.81
C SER A 99 -1.24 8.05 8.04
N TYR A 100 -2.05 7.37 8.84
CA TYR A 100 -2.68 7.95 10.01
C TYR A 100 -2.55 6.99 11.18
N ILE A 101 -2.34 7.54 12.36
CA ILE A 101 -2.56 6.83 13.62
C ILE A 101 -3.50 7.66 14.47
N ASP A 102 -4.61 7.05 14.84
CA ASP A 102 -5.43 7.53 15.95
C ASP A 102 -5.01 6.78 17.22
N ALA A 103 -4.88 7.51 18.33
CA ALA A 103 -4.78 6.90 19.65
C ALA A 103 -6.19 6.67 20.22
N PHE A 104 -6.42 5.51 20.83
CA PHE A 104 -7.70 5.23 21.50
C PHE A 104 -7.73 5.86 22.90
N GLY A 105 -8.86 6.46 23.26
CA GLY A 105 -9.07 7.08 24.58
C GLY A 105 -8.00 8.11 24.95
N SER A 106 -7.54 8.08 26.19
CA SER A 106 -6.48 8.96 26.71
C SER A 106 -5.05 8.50 26.39
N TYR A 107 -4.89 7.43 25.61
CA TYR A 107 -3.57 6.86 25.28
C TYR A 107 -2.72 7.84 24.45
N ARG A 108 -1.41 7.90 24.71
CA ARG A 108 -0.47 8.84 24.06
C ARG A 108 0.83 8.13 23.69
N PRO A 109 0.90 7.47 22.51
CA PRO A 109 2.12 6.82 22.07
C PRO A 109 3.21 7.86 21.80
N THR A 110 4.46 7.51 22.11
CA THR A 110 5.63 8.34 21.81
C THR A 110 6.57 7.62 20.84
N ARG A 111 7.52 8.35 20.23
CA ARG A 111 8.57 7.81 19.34
C ARG A 111 8.05 6.86 18.25
N ILE A 112 7.10 7.37 17.47
CA ILE A 112 6.40 6.56 16.48
C ILE A 112 7.23 6.48 15.21
N ASN A 113 7.46 5.27 14.75
CA ASN A 113 8.11 4.96 13.49
C ASN A 113 7.15 4.23 12.57
N TYR A 114 7.11 4.66 11.32
CA TYR A 114 6.18 4.18 10.31
C TYR A 114 6.91 3.43 9.21
N PHE A 115 6.35 2.28 8.85
CA PHE A 115 6.82 1.45 7.76
C PHE A 115 5.60 1.05 6.96
N TYR A 116 5.53 1.49 5.71
CA TYR A 116 4.45 1.12 4.81
C TYR A 116 5.01 0.51 3.55
N SER A 117 4.22 -0.34 2.92
CA SER A 117 4.58 -0.89 1.64
C SER A 117 3.33 -1.35 0.92
N VAL A 118 3.35 -1.24 -0.40
CA VAL A 118 2.26 -1.67 -1.26
C VAL A 118 2.77 -2.74 -2.22
N ALA A 119 1.98 -3.77 -2.48
CA ALA A 119 2.28 -4.78 -3.48
C ALA A 119 1.36 -4.59 -4.70
N ASP A 120 1.88 -4.86 -5.90
CA ASP A 120 1.09 -4.92 -7.12
C ASP A 120 0.72 -6.37 -7.50
N LYS A 121 0.00 -6.54 -8.61
CA LYS A 121 -0.45 -7.86 -9.10
C LYS A 121 0.69 -8.78 -9.51
N GLU A 122 1.86 -8.24 -9.84
CA GLU A 122 3.05 -9.00 -10.19
C GLU A 122 3.82 -9.46 -8.93
N GLY A 123 3.39 -9.02 -7.74
CA GLY A 123 4.02 -9.30 -6.47
C GLY A 123 5.19 -8.37 -6.15
N LYS A 124 5.41 -7.34 -6.97
CA LYS A 124 6.44 -6.33 -6.72
C LYS A 124 5.99 -5.44 -5.57
N THR A 125 6.89 -5.29 -4.61
CA THR A 125 6.66 -4.53 -3.38
C THR A 125 7.37 -3.19 -3.43
N TRP A 126 6.61 -2.12 -3.22
CA TRP A 126 7.10 -0.77 -3.15
C TRP A 126 7.18 -0.34 -1.69
N TYR A 127 8.40 -0.09 -1.19
CA TYR A 127 8.64 0.26 0.21
C TYR A 127 8.57 1.77 0.42
N ILE A 128 7.85 2.18 1.46
CA ILE A 128 7.62 3.56 1.86
C ILE A 128 8.08 3.66 3.32
N TYR A 129 9.27 4.22 3.52
CA TYR A 129 9.87 4.36 4.84
C TYR A 129 9.64 5.78 5.37
N GLU A 130 9.30 5.93 6.65
CA GLU A 130 9.37 7.22 7.32
C GLU A 130 10.24 7.17 8.57
N THR A 131 10.96 8.28 8.77
CA THR A 131 11.79 8.55 9.94
C THR A 131 10.94 8.87 11.18
N THR A 132 11.53 8.63 12.36
CA THR A 132 10.91 8.79 13.67
C THR A 132 10.20 10.14 13.83
N ARG A 133 8.89 10.13 14.11
CA ARG A 133 8.19 11.32 14.61
C ARG A 133 8.11 11.28 16.13
N SER A 134 8.78 12.22 16.78
CA SER A 134 8.48 12.57 18.16
C SER A 134 7.20 13.38 18.17
N VAL A 135 6.10 12.75 18.56
CA VAL A 135 4.82 13.45 18.75
C VAL A 135 4.94 14.24 20.05
N THR A 136 5.17 15.56 19.93
CA THR A 136 5.14 16.50 21.06
C THR A 136 3.76 17.15 21.22
N THR A 137 2.79 16.81 20.37
CA THR A 137 1.51 17.52 20.28
C THR A 137 0.38 16.75 20.95
N SER A 138 -0.49 17.49 21.61
CA SER A 138 -1.74 17.08 22.27
C SER A 138 -2.82 16.54 21.30
N SER A 139 -2.47 16.26 20.03
CA SER A 139 -3.41 15.80 19.01
C SER A 139 -3.61 14.29 19.11
N TYR A 140 -4.87 13.86 19.18
CA TYR A 140 -5.26 12.44 19.16
C TYR A 140 -5.02 11.75 17.81
N ARG A 141 -4.82 12.52 16.73
CA ARG A 141 -4.53 12.02 15.38
C ARG A 141 -3.16 12.49 14.96
N ILE A 142 -2.27 11.53 14.70
CA ILE A 142 -0.95 11.77 14.14
C ILE A 142 -1.03 11.42 12.67
N VAL A 143 -0.75 12.40 11.82
CA VAL A 143 -0.78 12.23 10.37
C VAL A 143 0.63 12.23 9.85
N THR A 144 0.95 11.28 8.98
CA THR A 144 2.12 11.36 8.15
C THR A 144 1.77 11.38 6.68
N HIS A 145 2.44 12.27 5.96
CA HIS A 145 2.24 12.47 4.54
C HIS A 145 3.50 11.97 3.85
N ASN A 146 3.40 10.90 3.08
CA ASN A 146 4.45 10.53 2.15
C ASN A 146 3.89 10.58 0.73
N LEU A 147 4.62 11.25 -0.13
CA LEU A 147 4.48 11.08 -1.56
C LEU A 147 5.32 9.86 -1.90
N VAL A 148 4.68 8.71 -2.15
CA VAL A 148 5.39 7.67 -2.90
C VAL A 148 5.65 8.27 -4.27
N GLY A 149 6.90 8.24 -4.71
CA GLY A 149 7.49 9.15 -5.70
C GLY A 149 6.61 9.51 -6.90
N ASN A 150 6.87 10.71 -7.42
CA ASN A 150 6.49 11.08 -8.79
C ASN A 150 6.76 9.88 -9.71
N ASN A 151 5.74 9.45 -10.45
CA ASN A 151 5.82 8.39 -11.45
C ASN A 151 6.11 6.99 -10.89
N LEU A 152 5.31 6.55 -9.91
CA LEU A 152 5.00 5.12 -9.81
C LEU A 152 4.22 4.72 -11.07
N GLU A 153 4.93 4.42 -12.17
CA GLU A 153 4.43 3.58 -13.25
C GLU A 153 4.24 2.17 -12.67
N ILE A 154 3.24 2.01 -11.80
CA ILE A 154 2.67 0.70 -11.47
C ILE A 154 1.80 0.39 -12.68
N GLY A 155 2.47 -0.08 -13.74
CA GLY A 155 1.89 -0.25 -15.07
C GLY A 155 0.56 -0.96 -15.00
N LYS A 156 -0.47 -0.40 -15.67
CA LYS A 156 -1.83 -0.92 -15.96
C LYS A 156 -2.58 -1.78 -14.91
N ASP A 157 -2.08 -1.99 -13.70
CA ASP A 157 -2.64 -2.95 -12.75
C ASP A 157 -2.46 -2.50 -11.29
N ALA A 158 -3.62 -2.16 -10.72
CA ALA A 158 -3.82 -1.61 -9.38
C ALA A 158 -3.08 -2.35 -8.26
N ILE A 159 -2.62 -1.58 -7.27
CA ILE A 159 -2.14 -2.08 -5.97
C ILE A 159 -3.11 -3.17 -5.47
N THR A 160 -2.59 -4.30 -5.01
CA THR A 160 -3.37 -5.46 -4.56
C THR A 160 -3.39 -5.59 -3.05
N GLU A 161 -2.28 -5.23 -2.39
CA GLU A 161 -2.12 -5.36 -0.95
C GLU A 161 -1.42 -4.12 -0.39
N VAL A 162 -1.82 -3.72 0.81
CA VAL A 162 -1.10 -2.72 1.60
C VAL A 162 -0.66 -3.32 2.92
N TYR A 163 0.57 -3.05 3.29
CA TYR A 163 1.21 -3.53 4.50
C TYR A 163 1.63 -2.33 5.34
N MET A 164 1.32 -2.39 6.63
CA MET A 164 1.56 -1.34 7.60
C MET A 164 2.29 -1.93 8.79
N LYS A 165 3.37 -1.29 9.21
CA LYS A 165 4.09 -1.64 10.42
C LYS A 165 4.39 -0.35 11.18
N VAL A 166 3.93 -0.30 12.41
CA VAL A 166 4.15 0.82 13.32
C VAL A 166 4.97 0.33 14.49
N ARG A 167 6.00 1.08 14.86
CA ARG A 167 6.71 0.92 16.13
C ARG A 167 6.51 2.15 16.99
N TYR A 168 6.25 1.96 18.28
CA TYR A 168 6.05 3.07 19.22
C TYR A 168 6.53 2.68 20.62
N ASP A 169 6.76 3.70 21.44
CA ASP A 169 7.00 3.58 22.87
C ASP A 169 5.72 3.96 23.63
N ASP A 170 5.38 3.14 24.61
CA ASP A 170 4.41 3.39 25.67
C ASP A 170 5.16 3.85 26.93
N ASN A 171 4.47 4.53 27.87
CA ASN A 171 5.06 5.04 29.10
C ASN A 171 5.81 3.96 29.90
N ASP A 172 5.37 2.70 29.81
CA ASP A 172 5.96 1.56 30.54
C ASP A 172 6.74 0.58 29.64
N GLU A 173 6.50 0.57 28.33
CA GLU A 173 7.06 -0.40 27.39
C GLU A 173 7.66 0.26 26.14
N LYS A 174 8.90 -0.11 25.80
CA LYS A 174 9.59 0.42 24.61
C LYS A 174 9.49 -0.53 23.43
N ASN A 175 9.45 0.03 22.22
CA ASN A 175 9.48 -0.69 20.94
C ASN A 175 8.31 -1.66 20.71
N LYS A 176 7.10 -1.31 21.18
CA LYS A 176 5.89 -2.03 20.81
C LYS A 176 5.69 -1.95 19.31
N GLN A 177 5.08 -2.98 18.73
CA GLN A 177 4.94 -3.09 17.29
C GLN A 177 3.55 -3.57 16.89
N VAL A 178 2.93 -2.86 15.97
CA VAL A 178 1.69 -3.27 15.30
C VAL A 178 1.99 -3.52 13.83
N LYS A 179 1.46 -4.62 13.30
CA LYS A 179 1.60 -5.02 11.89
C LYS A 179 0.23 -5.33 11.33
N VAL A 180 -0.10 -4.73 10.20
CA VAL A 180 -1.37 -4.91 9.51
C VAL A 180 -1.13 -5.17 8.03
N ALA A 181 -1.91 -6.07 7.44
CA ALA A 181 -2.02 -6.22 5.99
C ALA A 181 -3.48 -6.12 5.56
N GLU A 182 -3.74 -5.43 4.46
CA GLU A 182 -5.07 -5.29 3.88
C GLU A 182 -5.03 -5.58 2.38
N ASN A 183 -6.03 -6.31 1.89
CA ASN A 183 -6.26 -6.46 0.47
C ASN A 183 -6.99 -5.22 -0.06
N ILE A 184 -6.51 -4.67 -1.17
CA ILE A 184 -7.17 -3.59 -1.89
C ILE A 184 -8.47 -4.15 -2.48
N ILE A 185 -9.58 -3.46 -2.21
CA ILE A 185 -10.86 -3.84 -2.78
C ILE A 185 -10.79 -3.57 -4.28
N GLU A 186 -11.31 -4.49 -5.11
CA GLU A 186 -11.33 -4.35 -6.57
C GLU A 186 -12.74 -4.05 -7.12
N LEU A 187 -12.81 -3.36 -8.26
CA LEU A 187 -14.01 -3.24 -9.09
C LEU A 187 -13.79 -3.98 -10.42
N LYS A 188 -14.53 -5.07 -10.62
CA LYS A 188 -14.40 -5.90 -11.84
C LYS A 188 -15.31 -5.33 -12.92
N LYS A 189 -14.86 -5.38 -14.18
CA LYS A 189 -15.64 -4.90 -15.34
C LYS A 189 -17.05 -5.49 -15.44
N LYS A 190 -17.23 -6.75 -15.02
CA LYS A 190 -18.54 -7.42 -14.97
C LYS A 190 -19.52 -6.77 -13.97
N GLU A 191 -19.01 -6.09 -12.95
CA GLU A 191 -19.81 -5.48 -11.90
C GLU A 191 -20.37 -4.10 -12.30
N LEU A 192 -19.84 -3.47 -13.35
CA LEU A 192 -20.33 -2.18 -13.86
C LEU A 192 -21.81 -2.23 -14.30
N LYS A 193 -22.30 -3.42 -14.65
CA LYS A 193 -23.70 -3.66 -15.04
C LYS A 193 -24.54 -4.27 -13.93
N SER A 194 -23.96 -4.48 -12.74
CA SER A 194 -24.64 -5.11 -11.63
C SER A 194 -25.64 -4.16 -10.97
N SER A 195 -26.82 -4.68 -10.64
CA SER A 195 -27.86 -3.95 -9.89
C SER A 195 -27.49 -3.74 -8.43
N ILE A 196 -26.45 -4.42 -7.91
CA ILE A 196 -25.99 -4.25 -6.52
C ILE A 196 -25.51 -2.82 -6.24
N PHE A 197 -24.99 -2.13 -7.27
CA PHE A 197 -24.57 -0.74 -7.14
C PHE A 197 -25.77 0.18 -7.31
N THR A 198 -26.08 0.92 -6.25
CA THR A 198 -27.21 1.84 -6.19
C THR A 198 -26.77 3.27 -5.87
N SER A 199 -27.67 4.24 -5.96
CA SER A 199 -27.44 5.60 -5.48
C SER A 199 -27.65 5.74 -3.96
N ASN A 200 -28.02 4.66 -3.26
CA ASN A 200 -28.06 4.69 -1.80
C ASN A 200 -26.63 4.72 -1.27
N ASN A 201 -26.32 5.76 -0.53
CA ASN A 201 -25.00 6.03 0.03
C ASN A 201 -24.90 5.68 1.52
N THR A 202 -25.91 5.02 2.06
CA THR A 202 -26.01 4.65 3.48
C THR A 202 -25.93 3.15 3.65
N LEU A 203 -25.13 2.71 4.61
CA LEU A 203 -25.20 1.36 5.15
C LEU A 203 -26.09 1.45 6.39
N GLU A 204 -27.31 0.93 6.28
CA GLU A 204 -28.41 1.09 7.25
C GLU A 204 -27.94 0.92 8.70
N ASP A 205 -28.30 1.88 9.55
CA ASP A 205 -27.97 2.00 10.97
C ASP A 205 -26.47 2.01 11.33
N ILE A 206 -25.57 2.07 10.35
CA ILE A 206 -24.11 2.01 10.57
C ILE A 206 -23.43 3.30 10.17
N LEU A 207 -23.52 3.70 8.90
CA LEU A 207 -22.79 4.86 8.37
C LEU A 207 -23.41 5.43 7.11
N GLN A 208 -23.02 6.68 6.80
CA GLN A 208 -23.30 7.34 5.54
C GLN A 208 -21.99 7.75 4.84
N LEU A 209 -21.90 7.45 3.54
CA LEU A 209 -20.79 7.85 2.68
C LEU A 209 -21.20 9.02 1.80
N THR A 210 -20.63 10.19 2.02
CA THR A 210 -20.92 11.39 1.22
C THR A 210 -19.77 11.68 0.27
N PHE A 211 -20.09 11.94 -1.01
CA PHE A 211 -19.14 12.42 -1.99
C PHE A 211 -19.36 13.90 -2.27
N THR A 212 -18.26 14.63 -2.45
CA THR A 212 -18.28 16.02 -2.87
C THR A 212 -17.37 16.18 -4.07
N LEU A 213 -17.85 16.85 -5.10
CA LEU A 213 -17.09 17.12 -6.31
C LEU A 213 -17.26 18.59 -6.69
N LYS A 214 -16.16 19.30 -6.92
CA LYS A 214 -16.20 20.72 -7.27
C LYS A 214 -15.32 20.98 -8.48
N ASN A 215 -15.66 22.01 -9.27
CA ASN A 215 -14.73 22.52 -10.26
C ASN A 215 -13.54 23.17 -9.53
N LEU A 216 -12.32 22.75 -9.85
CA LEU A 216 -11.11 23.41 -9.37
C LEU A 216 -10.70 24.52 -10.33
N ASP A 217 -10.64 24.17 -11.63
CA ASP A 217 -10.28 25.06 -12.72
C ASP A 217 -10.87 24.54 -14.06
N SER A 218 -10.37 25.05 -15.19
CA SER A 218 -10.82 24.65 -16.53
C SER A 218 -10.50 23.18 -16.87
N GLU A 219 -9.50 22.58 -16.23
CA GLU A 219 -8.95 21.27 -16.56
C GLU A 219 -9.22 20.22 -15.47
N LYS A 220 -9.47 20.64 -14.23
CA LYS A 220 -9.53 19.77 -13.06
C LYS A 220 -10.83 19.90 -12.28
N LEU A 221 -11.23 18.76 -11.73
CA LEU A 221 -12.23 18.65 -10.67
C LEU A 221 -11.54 18.28 -9.37
N ASN A 222 -12.17 18.63 -8.26
CA ASN A 222 -11.68 18.36 -6.93
C ASN A 222 -12.67 17.46 -6.20
N PHE A 223 -12.25 16.24 -5.88
CA PHE A 223 -13.06 15.22 -5.25
C PHE A 223 -12.70 15.06 -3.77
N ASN A 224 -13.72 14.93 -2.93
CA ASN A 224 -13.57 14.52 -1.54
C ASN A 224 -14.66 13.52 -1.15
N PHE A 225 -14.44 12.81 -0.05
CA PHE A 225 -15.45 11.96 0.57
C PHE A 225 -15.50 12.18 2.07
N LYS A 226 -16.65 11.88 2.67
CA LYS A 226 -16.86 11.86 4.11
C LYS A 226 -17.55 10.56 4.51
N ILE A 227 -17.10 9.95 5.60
CA ILE A 227 -17.78 8.85 6.28
C ILE A 227 -18.31 9.42 7.58
N ASP A 228 -19.63 9.49 7.68
CA ASP A 228 -20.37 9.86 8.89
C ASP A 228 -20.83 8.57 9.58
N LEU A 229 -20.38 8.34 10.81
CA LEU A 229 -20.81 7.20 11.60
C LEU A 229 -22.12 7.53 12.30
N LEU A 230 -23.09 6.62 12.23
CA LEU A 230 -24.39 6.83 12.87
C LEU A 230 -24.27 6.54 14.39
N PRO A 231 -24.97 7.30 15.24
CA PRO A 231 -24.68 7.46 16.68
C PRO A 231 -24.80 6.21 17.57
N ASP A 232 -25.29 5.09 17.05
CA ASP A 232 -25.57 3.87 17.82
C ASP A 232 -24.56 2.74 17.60
N ASN A 233 -23.35 3.05 17.14
CA ASN A 233 -22.30 2.05 16.93
C ASN A 233 -21.15 2.18 17.95
N PRO A 234 -21.31 1.63 19.17
CA PRO A 234 -20.40 1.85 20.29
C PRO A 234 -19.09 1.04 20.20
N GLU A 235 -19.00 0.11 19.26
CA GLU A 235 -17.96 -0.91 19.26
C GLU A 235 -16.91 -0.69 18.16
N PRO A 236 -15.62 -1.02 18.42
CA PRO A 236 -14.59 -1.01 17.40
C PRO A 236 -15.05 -1.81 16.18
N PHE A 237 -14.87 -1.27 15.00
CA PHE A 237 -15.17 -1.95 13.75
C PHE A 237 -13.96 -1.88 12.84
N HIS A 238 -13.96 -2.65 11.77
CA HIS A 238 -12.96 -2.57 10.72
C HIS A 238 -13.63 -2.12 9.43
N LEU A 239 -13.11 -1.03 8.86
CA LEU A 239 -13.62 -0.47 7.63
C LEU A 239 -12.52 -0.39 6.58
N ASN A 240 -12.82 -1.00 5.43
CA ASN A 240 -12.06 -0.85 4.20
C ASN A 240 -12.97 -0.26 3.12
N MET A 241 -12.47 0.71 2.37
CA MET A 241 -13.20 1.34 1.28
C MET A 241 -12.28 1.51 0.09
N GLN A 242 -12.83 1.36 -1.12
CA GLN A 242 -12.20 1.82 -2.35
C GLN A 242 -13.25 2.50 -3.23
N THR A 243 -12.82 3.56 -3.90
CA THR A 243 -13.59 4.28 -4.90
C THR A 243 -12.89 4.25 -6.25
N TRP A 244 -13.66 4.39 -7.32
CA TRP A 244 -13.17 4.39 -8.70
C TRP A 244 -13.91 5.40 -9.56
N ILE A 245 -13.19 6.00 -10.50
CA ILE A 245 -13.76 6.68 -11.65
C ILE A 245 -14.04 5.64 -12.73
N VAL A 246 -15.23 5.73 -13.33
CA VAL A 246 -15.58 4.96 -14.51
C VAL A 246 -15.93 5.91 -15.65
N THR A 247 -15.22 5.78 -16.77
CA THR A 247 -15.42 6.59 -17.97
C THR A 247 -16.59 6.08 -18.80
N ASP A 248 -17.04 6.86 -19.79
CA ASP A 248 -18.13 6.44 -20.68
C ASP A 248 -17.81 5.15 -21.47
N GLY A 249 -16.53 4.95 -21.82
CA GLY A 249 -16.03 3.73 -22.45
C GLY A 249 -15.88 2.54 -21.49
N GLY A 250 -16.22 2.69 -20.21
CA GLY A 250 -16.12 1.66 -19.18
C GLY A 250 -14.69 1.35 -18.74
N LYS A 251 -13.75 2.30 -18.91
CA LYS A 251 -12.42 2.21 -18.28
C LYS A 251 -12.55 2.54 -16.80
N ILE A 252 -11.82 1.82 -15.96
CA ILE A 252 -11.90 1.92 -14.49
C ILE A 252 -10.56 2.44 -13.98
N PHE A 253 -10.59 3.50 -13.19
CA PHE A 253 -9.40 4.06 -12.54
C PHE A 253 -9.65 4.19 -11.03
N PRO A 254 -8.76 3.67 -10.16
CA PRO A 254 -8.89 3.86 -8.72
C PRO A 254 -8.76 5.34 -8.36
N LEU A 255 -9.54 5.78 -7.37
CA LEU A 255 -9.61 7.17 -6.93
C LEU A 255 -9.14 7.32 -5.47
N ASN A 256 -9.98 7.03 -4.48
CA ASN A 256 -9.62 7.06 -3.06
C ASN A 256 -9.91 5.71 -2.41
N GLY A 257 -8.95 5.18 -1.65
CA GLY A 257 -9.10 3.99 -0.83
C GLY A 257 -8.69 4.26 0.62
N LEU A 258 -9.46 3.73 1.57
CA LEU A 258 -9.22 3.86 3.01
C LEU A 258 -9.13 2.44 3.58
N TYR A 259 -8.04 2.10 4.25
CA TYR A 259 -7.78 0.74 4.70
C TYR A 259 -7.39 0.67 6.16
N ASN A 260 -7.91 -0.34 6.85
CA ASN A 260 -7.79 -0.60 8.28
C ASN A 260 -8.33 0.52 9.17
N TYR A 261 -9.42 1.17 8.78
CA TYR A 261 -10.02 2.22 9.59
C TYR A 261 -10.82 1.63 10.75
N LYS A 262 -10.37 1.83 11.99
CA LYS A 262 -10.97 1.24 13.21
C LYS A 262 -11.39 2.21 14.31
N THR A 263 -11.93 3.39 13.98
CA THR A 263 -12.28 4.41 14.99
C THR A 263 -13.75 4.77 14.92
N THR A 264 -14.35 5.12 16.07
CA THR A 264 -15.75 5.60 16.19
C THR A 264 -15.90 7.07 15.83
N ARG A 265 -14.90 7.67 15.19
CA ARG A 265 -14.94 9.05 14.72
C ARG A 265 -15.34 9.07 13.25
N ASP A 266 -15.93 10.16 12.82
CA ASP A 266 -16.11 10.40 11.39
C ASP A 266 -14.76 10.52 10.68
N PHE A 267 -14.76 10.19 9.40
CA PHE A 267 -13.62 10.40 8.53
C PHE A 267 -13.94 11.42 7.45
N SER A 268 -13.20 12.53 7.46
CA SER A 268 -13.15 13.49 6.36
C SER A 268 -11.68 13.79 6.11
N PRO A 269 -11.07 13.31 5.00
CA PRO A 269 -9.70 13.64 4.70
C PRO A 269 -9.60 15.15 4.42
N SER A 270 -8.60 15.79 5.01
CA SER A 270 -8.32 17.22 4.82
C SER A 270 -7.72 17.54 3.45
N ILE A 271 -7.21 16.52 2.76
CA ILE A 271 -6.61 16.64 1.44
C ILE A 271 -7.63 16.09 0.46
N GLU A 272 -7.93 16.85 -0.57
CA GLU A 272 -8.84 16.47 -1.65
C GLU A 272 -8.07 15.78 -2.79
N THR A 273 -8.77 15.15 -3.73
CA THR A 273 -8.17 14.37 -4.81
C THR A 273 -8.52 14.99 -6.15
N GLU A 274 -7.50 15.28 -6.96
CA GLU A 274 -7.68 15.85 -8.29
C GLU A 274 -8.20 14.80 -9.27
N ILE A 275 -9.15 15.21 -10.11
CA ILE A 275 -9.64 14.43 -11.25
C ILE A 275 -9.52 15.30 -12.49
N TYR A 276 -8.68 14.89 -13.44
CA TYR A 276 -8.53 15.60 -14.71
C TYR A 276 -9.76 15.41 -15.61
N LYS A 277 -10.29 16.49 -16.18
CA LYS A 277 -11.47 16.47 -17.06
C LYS A 277 -11.25 15.69 -18.34
N TYR A 278 -10.01 15.61 -18.85
CA TYR A 278 -9.68 14.77 -20.01
C TYR A 278 -9.89 13.27 -19.76
N VAL A 279 -9.97 12.83 -18.50
CA VAL A 279 -10.29 11.43 -18.16
C VAL A 279 -11.74 11.09 -18.53
N GLN A 280 -12.61 12.10 -18.68
CA GLN A 280 -14.03 11.94 -19.03
C GLN A 280 -14.76 10.98 -18.07
N ALA A 281 -14.63 11.27 -16.78
CA ALA A 281 -15.31 10.55 -15.71
C ALA A 281 -16.84 10.68 -15.85
N LYS A 282 -17.55 9.54 -15.91
CA LYS A 282 -19.02 9.51 -16.00
C LYS A 282 -19.66 9.15 -14.67
N TYR A 283 -19.05 8.21 -13.94
CA TYR A 283 -19.53 7.75 -12.64
C TYR A 283 -18.39 7.65 -11.65
N ILE A 284 -18.72 7.83 -10.37
CA ILE A 284 -17.87 7.44 -9.25
C ILE A 284 -18.53 6.24 -8.57
N TYR A 285 -17.79 5.14 -8.48
CA TYR A 285 -18.20 3.91 -7.80
C TYR A 285 -17.50 3.83 -6.44
N ALA A 286 -18.14 3.18 -5.47
CA ALA A 286 -17.61 2.90 -4.15
C ALA A 286 -17.97 1.48 -3.71
N LYS A 287 -17.01 0.80 -3.10
CA LYS A 287 -17.26 -0.38 -2.29
C LYS A 287 -16.70 -0.11 -0.91
N LEU A 288 -17.50 -0.37 0.11
CA LEU A 288 -17.11 -0.22 1.50
C LEU A 288 -17.49 -1.51 2.23
N ALA A 289 -16.49 -2.14 2.85
CA ALA A 289 -16.66 -3.28 3.73
C ALA A 289 -16.60 -2.79 5.17
N TYR A 290 -17.67 -3.01 5.93
CA TYR A 290 -17.73 -2.80 7.36
C TYR A 290 -17.73 -4.18 8.03
N THR A 291 -16.78 -4.46 8.90
CA THR A 291 -16.69 -5.70 9.66
C THR A 291 -16.85 -5.38 11.13
N ASP A 292 -17.85 -5.97 11.77
CA ASP A 292 -18.12 -5.80 13.20
C ASP A 292 -17.17 -6.63 14.08
N ASN A 293 -17.31 -6.52 15.40
CA ASN A 293 -16.54 -7.29 16.38
C ASN A 293 -16.77 -8.80 16.30
N GLU A 294 -17.91 -9.23 15.79
CA GLU A 294 -18.24 -10.64 15.56
C GLU A 294 -17.67 -11.18 14.24
N GLN A 295 -16.89 -10.37 13.51
CA GLN A 295 -16.32 -10.68 12.20
C GLN A 295 -17.36 -10.79 11.07
N ASN A 296 -18.56 -10.27 11.25
CA ASN A 296 -19.55 -10.20 10.18
C ASN A 296 -19.28 -8.99 9.29
N THR A 297 -19.07 -9.24 7.99
CA THR A 297 -18.86 -8.16 7.02
C THR A 297 -20.16 -7.79 6.30
N ARG A 298 -20.52 -6.51 6.36
CA ARG A 298 -21.58 -5.89 5.56
C ARG A 298 -20.97 -4.97 4.50
N TRP A 299 -21.56 -4.94 3.31
CA TRP A 299 -21.04 -4.19 2.18
C TRP A 299 -21.99 -3.08 1.74
N LEU A 300 -21.43 -1.89 1.51
CA LEU A 300 -22.08 -0.81 0.78
C LEU A 300 -21.52 -0.78 -0.65
N TYR A 301 -22.42 -0.84 -1.63
CA TYR A 301 -22.14 -0.72 -3.06
C TYR A 301 -22.81 0.54 -3.60
N TYR A 302 -22.03 1.62 -3.67
CA TYR A 302 -22.53 2.94 -4.04
C TYR A 302 -22.02 3.35 -5.42
N LYS A 303 -22.88 3.97 -6.23
CA LYS A 303 -22.49 4.64 -7.47
C LYS A 303 -23.29 5.92 -7.64
N VAL A 304 -22.65 6.94 -8.21
CA VAL A 304 -23.28 8.22 -8.51
C VAL A 304 -22.71 8.79 -9.81
N ALA A 305 -23.55 9.48 -10.58
CA ALA A 305 -23.08 10.14 -11.79
C ALA A 305 -22.25 11.38 -11.41
N VAL A 306 -21.21 11.66 -12.19
CA VAL A 306 -20.38 12.85 -12.00
C VAL A 306 -21.19 14.13 -12.19
N ALA A 307 -22.19 14.12 -13.09
CA ALA A 307 -23.09 15.24 -13.31
C ALA A 307 -23.88 15.59 -12.04
N ASP A 308 -24.49 14.60 -11.39
CA ASP A 308 -25.28 14.78 -10.16
C ASP A 308 -24.46 15.40 -9.02
N LEU A 309 -23.16 15.08 -8.94
CA LEU A 309 -22.26 15.63 -7.92
C LEU A 309 -21.81 17.07 -8.20
N LEU A 310 -21.88 17.53 -9.45
CA LEU A 310 -21.50 18.90 -9.83
C LEU A 310 -22.67 19.88 -9.73
N GLU A 311 -23.90 19.37 -9.67
CA GLU A 311 -25.13 20.15 -9.50
C GLU A 311 -25.53 20.34 -8.03
N ALA A 312 -24.90 19.60 -7.11
CA ALA A 312 -25.13 19.61 -5.65
C ALA A 312 -24.26 20.62 -4.91
#